data_AF-Q8KR50-F1
#
_entry.id   AF-Q8KR50-F1
#
_cell.length_a   1.000
_cell.length_b   1.000
_cell.length_c   1.000
_cell.angle_alpha   90.00
_cell.angle_beta   90.00
_cell.angle_gamma   90.00
#
_symmetry.space_group_name_H-M   'P 1'
#
loop_
_entity.id
_entity.type
_entity.pdbx_description
1 polymer ?
#
loop_
_entity_poly.entity_id
_entity_poly.type
_entity_poly.pdbx_seq_one_letter_code
_entity_poly.pdbx_strand_id
1 'polypeptide(L)'
;MDIRYPVRKADGREYKNYDELLTDIRKNAHGWWLLGMSRYWHGGIHIGSSSSPASVLSQNAPETSVPLQFMMDGEVVAWRVNRDYANIECMQAQSLRQSGTFVLVRSVYKPDERDESSWLTLYQLYMHLAPLSEYPERPLYRVTPKGHGVRMRKYSRHDDSREIVPEVLTNKHGQRRTLMQGDTLAVLQQISFLMERQPEPFALVQRLQDGKPAGELFWVSMRPEYLEPDGECHVCLPDWMHDALNHGMFDDVVVPPVPLKVTVKAGDSVGFLGAQDLADEDNYPQIITTDYKAHIELLSLDEHVPDFVANVKGIKTGKQFIKLKLKRPMYLRNGENEDSTFEQMSAITRADAGRIIPRDATYPFTDKTGITYFQIRPHSWMHQDDVEQLSQHDLAALNFHCIEAAPTTDFTRTLDEPWVIDALKSIDSHFDGEKGPQSSQAKMFYDSLIHNAENRRPPSPYPDKSQDQYLFDALHTNQMNIPEYARRLIVKHDSDWHSTRG
;
A
#
# COMPACT_ATOMS: atom_id res chain seq x y z
N MET A 1 -13.21 -11.34 -3.62
CA MET A 1 -11.96 -11.18 -2.83
C MET A 1 -11.94 -9.77 -2.24
N ASP A 2 -11.61 -9.62 -0.96
CA ASP A 2 -11.36 -8.30 -0.36
C ASP A 2 -9.94 -7.86 -0.71
N ILE A 3 -9.75 -6.61 -1.12
CA ILE A 3 -8.45 -6.04 -1.47
C ILE A 3 -8.30 -4.71 -0.73
N ARG A 4 -7.20 -4.57 0.01
CA ARG A 4 -6.89 -3.39 0.81
C ARG A 4 -5.63 -2.70 0.30
N TYR A 5 -5.51 -1.41 0.57
CA TYR A 5 -4.22 -0.73 0.41
C TYR A 5 -3.23 -1.24 1.47
N PRO A 6 -1.92 -1.30 1.19
CA PRO A 6 -0.96 -1.87 2.12
C PRO A 6 -0.69 -0.99 3.36
N VAL A 7 -1.30 0.19 3.43
CA VAL A 7 -1.10 1.19 4.48
C VAL A 7 -2.44 1.81 4.87
N ARG A 8 -2.54 2.24 6.14
CA ARG A 8 -3.70 2.94 6.70
C ARG A 8 -3.30 4.36 7.12
N LYS A 9 -4.31 5.19 7.37
CA LYS A 9 -4.10 6.53 7.94
C LYS A 9 -3.59 6.43 9.37
N ALA A 10 -3.05 7.54 9.89
CA ALA A 10 -2.58 7.64 11.28
C ALA A 10 -3.68 7.36 12.32
N ASP A 11 -4.95 7.56 11.98
CA ASP A 11 -6.09 7.20 12.83
C ASP A 11 -6.53 5.72 12.72
N GLY A 12 -5.83 4.93 11.91
CA GLY A 12 -6.11 3.52 11.67
C GLY A 12 -7.23 3.26 10.64
N ARG A 13 -7.81 4.28 10.02
CA ARG A 13 -8.85 4.11 8.98
C ARG A 13 -8.22 3.86 7.61
N GLU A 14 -9.01 3.21 6.76
CA GLU A 14 -8.68 3.01 5.34
C GLU A 14 -8.71 4.32 4.55
N TYR A 15 -7.93 4.35 3.47
CA TYR A 15 -8.05 5.36 2.42
C TYR A 15 -9.33 5.14 1.62
N LYS A 16 -10.07 6.23 1.35
CA LYS A 16 -11.35 6.17 0.63
C LYS A 16 -11.16 5.87 -0.85
N ASN A 17 -10.08 6.38 -1.44
CA ASN A 17 -9.76 6.23 -2.86
C ASN A 17 -8.25 6.38 -3.10
N TYR A 18 -7.86 6.11 -4.34
CA TYR A 18 -6.46 6.13 -4.78
C TYR A 18 -5.83 7.52 -4.71
N ASP A 19 -6.57 8.59 -5.03
CA ASP A 19 -6.06 9.97 -4.96
C ASP A 19 -5.73 10.39 -3.52
N GLU A 20 -6.54 9.96 -2.56
CA GLU A 20 -6.29 10.20 -1.14
C GLU A 20 -5.03 9.49 -0.68
N LEU A 21 -4.82 8.22 -1.07
CA LEU A 21 -3.58 7.50 -0.78
C LEU A 21 -2.36 8.18 -1.42
N LEU A 22 -2.44 8.50 -2.70
CA LEU A 22 -1.34 9.13 -3.43
C LEU A 22 -0.91 10.46 -2.83
N THR A 23 -1.84 11.21 -2.23
CA THR A 23 -1.53 12.47 -1.54
C THR A 23 -0.52 12.26 -0.41
N ASP A 24 -0.62 11.14 0.31
CA ASP A 24 0.32 10.79 1.37
C ASP A 24 1.59 10.15 0.83
N ILE A 25 1.48 9.20 -0.11
CA ILE A 25 2.64 8.51 -0.70
C ILE A 25 3.63 9.51 -1.35
N ARG A 26 3.12 10.55 -2.01
CA ARG A 26 3.95 11.60 -2.66
C ARG A 26 4.73 12.48 -1.67
N LYS A 27 4.48 12.38 -0.37
CA LYS A 27 5.31 13.04 0.66
C LYS A 27 6.67 12.38 0.80
N ASN A 28 6.80 11.11 0.38
CA ASN A 28 8.11 10.48 0.28
C ASN A 28 8.89 11.16 -0.84
N ALA A 29 10.14 11.53 -0.56
CA ALA A 29 10.99 12.17 -1.55
C ALA A 29 11.18 11.26 -2.79
N HIS A 30 11.27 9.94 -2.57
CA HIS A 30 11.58 8.93 -3.58
C HIS A 30 10.80 7.61 -3.36
N GLY A 31 10.93 6.67 -4.30
CA GLY A 31 10.42 5.31 -4.16
C GLY A 31 8.95 5.12 -4.51
N TRP A 32 8.34 6.02 -5.29
CA TRP A 32 6.96 5.85 -5.78
C TRP A 32 6.87 5.96 -7.31
N TRP A 33 8.02 5.81 -7.96
CA TRP A 33 8.22 5.81 -9.40
C TRP A 33 8.93 4.52 -9.82
N LEU A 34 8.83 4.20 -11.11
CA LEU A 34 9.43 3.01 -11.71
C LEU A 34 10.96 3.06 -11.84
N LEU A 35 11.56 4.25 -11.78
CA LEU A 35 13.00 4.39 -11.62
C LEU A 35 13.29 5.00 -10.25
N GLY A 36 14.26 4.42 -9.53
CA GLY A 36 14.80 5.03 -8.33
C GLY A 36 15.64 6.27 -8.66
N MET A 37 16.03 7.04 -7.65
CA MET A 37 16.99 8.14 -7.84
C MET A 37 18.34 7.69 -8.39
N SER A 38 18.74 6.45 -8.08
CA SER A 38 19.90 5.78 -8.66
C SER A 38 19.77 5.58 -10.17
N ARG A 39 18.59 5.85 -10.73
CA ARG A 39 18.18 5.61 -12.13
C ARG A 39 18.02 4.13 -12.45
N TYR A 40 18.02 3.27 -11.44
CA TYR A 40 17.78 1.83 -11.60
C TYR A 40 16.28 1.54 -11.61
N TRP A 41 15.92 0.42 -12.24
CA TRP A 41 14.57 -0.13 -12.13
C TRP A 41 14.19 -0.30 -10.66
N HIS A 42 13.01 0.19 -10.30
CA HIS A 42 12.47 0.13 -8.95
C HIS A 42 11.11 -0.56 -9.02
N GLY A 43 11.11 -1.86 -8.71
CA GLY A 43 9.97 -2.77 -8.92
C GLY A 43 8.78 -2.57 -7.98
N GLY A 44 8.90 -1.70 -6.99
CA GLY A 44 7.91 -1.54 -5.93
C GLY A 44 7.62 -0.10 -5.55
N ILE A 45 7.04 0.05 -4.37
CA ILE A 45 6.83 1.34 -3.72
C ILE A 45 7.47 1.37 -2.34
N HIS A 46 7.92 2.54 -1.91
CA HIS A 46 8.31 2.82 -0.55
C HIS A 46 7.15 3.43 0.22
N ILE A 47 6.85 2.85 1.38
CA ILE A 47 6.08 3.50 2.43
C ILE A 47 7.09 4.02 3.44
N GLY A 48 7.31 5.33 3.47
CA GLY A 48 8.22 6.00 4.39
C GLY A 48 7.51 6.74 5.51
N SER A 49 8.25 7.08 6.57
CA SER A 49 7.78 7.88 7.71
C SER A 49 7.16 9.23 7.31
N SER A 50 7.58 9.83 6.18
CA SER A 50 6.97 11.06 5.67
C SER A 50 5.55 10.84 5.14
N SER A 51 5.27 9.67 4.57
CA SER A 51 3.94 9.28 4.08
C SER A 51 3.06 8.64 5.16
N SER A 52 3.64 7.84 6.06
CA SER A 52 2.91 7.11 7.11
C SER A 52 3.68 7.12 8.44
N PRO A 53 3.73 8.26 9.15
CA PRO A 53 4.52 8.39 10.38
C PRO A 53 4.02 7.47 11.51
N ALA A 54 2.71 7.19 11.56
CA ALA A 54 2.13 6.27 12.53
C ALA A 54 2.56 4.81 12.32
N SER A 55 3.13 4.46 11.15
CA SER A 55 3.66 3.13 10.88
C SER A 55 5.06 2.91 11.40
N VAL A 56 5.68 3.90 12.05
CA VAL A 56 6.84 3.70 12.91
C VAL A 56 6.35 3.22 14.28
N LEU A 57 6.89 2.09 14.75
CA LEU A 57 6.46 1.51 16.03
C LEU A 57 6.99 2.36 17.19
N SER A 58 6.09 2.84 18.04
CA SER A 58 6.44 3.58 19.24
C SER A 58 6.79 2.62 20.37
N GLN A 59 8.01 2.74 20.88
CA GLN A 59 8.45 1.97 22.06
C GLN A 59 7.67 2.34 23.33
N ASN A 60 7.22 3.59 23.45
CA ASN A 60 6.57 4.10 24.66
C ASN A 60 5.04 4.00 24.61
N ALA A 61 4.45 4.13 23.41
CA ALA A 61 3.00 4.16 23.20
C ALA A 61 2.61 3.28 21.99
N PRO A 62 2.92 1.97 22.01
CA PRO A 62 2.76 1.09 20.85
C PRO A 62 1.30 0.98 20.36
N GLU A 63 0.32 1.19 21.24
CA GLU A 63 -1.12 1.23 20.91
C GLU A 63 -1.52 2.37 19.97
N THR A 64 -0.68 3.40 19.85
CA THR A 64 -0.92 4.55 18.96
C THR A 64 -0.38 4.30 17.55
N SER A 65 0.53 3.35 17.39
CA SER A 65 1.12 2.99 16.10
C SER A 65 0.14 2.19 15.24
N VAL A 66 0.24 2.37 13.93
CA VAL A 66 -0.63 1.75 12.93
C VAL A 66 0.22 0.92 11.97
N PRO A 67 0.13 -0.42 12.00
CA PRO A 67 0.97 -1.26 11.16
C PRO A 67 0.61 -1.13 9.68
N LEU A 68 1.55 -1.53 8.82
CA LEU A 68 1.24 -1.91 7.44
C LEU A 68 0.30 -3.12 7.44
N GLN A 69 -0.42 -3.32 6.35
CA GLN A 69 -1.40 -4.40 6.23
C GLN A 69 -1.26 -5.20 4.94
N PHE A 70 -1.67 -6.47 4.98
CA PHE A 70 -1.69 -7.32 3.80
C PHE A 70 -2.75 -6.82 2.82
N MET A 71 -2.41 -6.72 1.53
CA MET A 71 -3.35 -6.24 0.51
C MET A 71 -4.42 -7.29 0.20
N MET A 72 -4.05 -8.58 0.31
CA MET A 72 -4.87 -9.71 -0.11
C MET A 72 -4.70 -10.91 0.83
N ASP A 73 -5.75 -11.73 0.90
CA ASP A 73 -5.67 -13.06 1.47
C ASP A 73 -4.57 -13.89 0.80
N GLY A 74 -3.86 -14.69 1.59
CA GLY A 74 -2.79 -15.54 1.04
C GLY A 74 -2.16 -16.47 2.06
N GLU A 75 -1.12 -17.14 1.59
CA GLU A 75 -0.27 -18.06 2.36
C GLU A 75 1.15 -17.48 2.38
N VAL A 76 1.73 -17.36 3.57
CA VAL A 76 3.14 -16.98 3.68
C VAL A 76 3.99 -18.12 3.13
N VAL A 77 4.83 -17.82 2.15
CA VAL A 77 5.68 -18.80 1.45
C VAL A 77 7.17 -18.60 1.73
N ALA A 78 7.55 -17.44 2.24
CA ALA A 78 8.88 -17.21 2.81
C ALA A 78 8.84 -16.03 3.79
N TRP A 79 9.73 -16.03 4.77
CA TRP A 79 9.99 -14.88 5.62
C TRP A 79 11.45 -14.84 6.07
N ARG A 80 11.87 -13.67 6.54
CA ARG A 80 13.04 -13.52 7.43
C ARG A 80 12.63 -12.57 8.53
N VAL A 81 12.76 -13.00 9.79
CA VAL A 81 12.65 -12.10 10.94
C VAL A 81 14.05 -11.90 11.49
N ASN A 82 14.54 -10.67 11.43
CA ASN A 82 15.80 -10.33 12.07
C ASN A 82 15.60 -10.12 13.56
N ARG A 83 16.56 -10.59 14.38
CA ARG A 83 16.54 -10.32 15.83
C ARG A 83 16.70 -8.83 16.10
N ASP A 84 17.62 -8.21 15.38
CA ASP A 84 17.92 -6.78 15.45
C ASP A 84 18.37 -6.27 14.08
N TYR A 85 18.60 -4.96 13.93
CA TYR A 85 19.09 -4.40 12.68
C TYR A 85 20.44 -4.99 12.26
N ALA A 86 20.60 -5.21 10.96
CA ALA A 86 21.91 -5.48 10.40
C ALA A 86 22.76 -4.20 10.48
N ASN A 87 24.02 -4.35 10.88
CA ASN A 87 24.98 -3.27 10.96
C ASN A 87 25.90 -3.35 9.74
N ILE A 88 25.78 -2.37 8.85
CA ILE A 88 26.64 -2.25 7.67
C ILE A 88 27.85 -1.42 8.05
N GLU A 89 29.04 -1.98 7.89
CA GLU A 89 30.28 -1.24 8.04
C GLU A 89 30.36 -0.17 6.94
N CYS A 90 30.26 1.08 7.34
CA CYS A 90 30.64 2.21 6.49
C CYS A 90 32.16 2.41 6.58
N MET A 91 32.76 3.06 5.58
CA MET A 91 34.21 3.31 5.51
C MET A 91 34.79 4.09 6.71
N GLN A 92 33.95 4.60 7.62
CA GLN A 92 34.32 5.26 8.87
C GLN A 92 33.51 4.69 10.05
N ALA A 93 34.05 4.86 11.28
CA ALA A 93 33.82 4.09 12.52
C ALA A 93 32.38 3.96 13.10
N GLN A 94 31.32 4.24 12.35
CA GLN A 94 29.93 4.04 12.77
C GLN A 94 29.22 3.08 11.81
N SER A 95 28.58 2.05 12.38
CA SER A 95 27.76 1.12 11.63
C SER A 95 26.42 1.73 11.27
N LEU A 96 25.98 1.53 10.03
CA LEU A 96 24.67 1.96 9.56
C LEU A 96 23.66 0.83 9.78
N ARG A 97 22.54 1.11 10.45
CA ARG A 97 21.48 0.14 10.62
C ARG A 97 20.69 -0.04 9.33
N GLN A 98 20.37 -1.27 9.00
CA GLN A 98 19.41 -1.61 7.95
C GLN A 98 18.57 -2.80 8.38
N SER A 99 17.26 -2.73 8.15
CA SER A 99 16.42 -3.90 8.36
C SER A 99 16.46 -4.86 7.17
N GLY A 100 16.70 -6.14 7.48
CA GLY A 100 16.51 -7.26 6.57
C GLY A 100 15.16 -7.98 6.72
N THR A 101 14.30 -7.62 7.68
CA THR A 101 13.05 -8.35 7.91
C THR A 101 12.13 -8.23 6.70
N PHE A 102 11.62 -9.37 6.24
CA PHE A 102 10.66 -9.42 5.13
C PHE A 102 9.65 -10.57 5.28
N VAL A 103 8.54 -10.45 4.56
CA VAL A 103 7.56 -11.52 4.37
C VAL A 103 7.11 -11.57 2.92
N LEU A 104 7.00 -12.78 2.38
CA LEU A 104 6.52 -13.08 1.03
C LEU A 104 5.25 -13.92 1.12
N VAL A 105 4.16 -13.42 0.53
CA VAL A 105 2.84 -14.05 0.58
C VAL A 105 2.39 -14.43 -0.83
N ARG A 106 2.04 -15.71 -1.04
CA ARG A 106 1.37 -16.17 -2.25
C ARG A 106 -0.14 -15.99 -2.12
N SER A 107 -0.72 -15.25 -3.04
CA SER A 107 -2.15 -14.99 -3.18
C SER A 107 -2.64 -15.46 -4.55
N VAL A 108 -3.92 -15.79 -4.65
CA VAL A 108 -4.55 -16.16 -5.93
C VAL A 108 -5.73 -15.25 -6.16
N TYR A 109 -5.64 -14.39 -7.17
CA TYR A 109 -6.74 -13.54 -7.61
C TYR A 109 -7.67 -14.32 -8.54
N LYS A 110 -8.97 -14.32 -8.22
CA LYS A 110 -9.99 -15.15 -8.89
C LYS A 110 -11.11 -14.28 -9.44
N PRO A 111 -10.98 -13.72 -10.65
CA PRO A 111 -12.00 -12.86 -11.23
C PRO A 111 -13.28 -13.62 -11.61
N ASP A 112 -13.15 -14.88 -12.04
CA ASP A 112 -14.25 -15.84 -12.16
C ASP A 112 -13.91 -17.10 -11.35
N GLU A 113 -14.65 -17.35 -10.27
CA GLU A 113 -14.43 -18.51 -9.41
C GLU A 113 -14.66 -19.87 -10.11
N ARG A 114 -15.28 -19.88 -11.30
CA ARG A 114 -15.59 -21.10 -12.04
C ARG A 114 -14.62 -21.39 -13.17
N ASP A 115 -13.78 -20.44 -13.56
CA ASP A 115 -12.77 -20.60 -14.61
C ASP A 115 -11.38 -20.37 -14.03
N GLU A 116 -10.67 -21.44 -13.67
CA GLU A 116 -9.30 -21.37 -13.14
C GLU A 116 -8.32 -20.73 -14.14
N SER A 117 -8.58 -20.82 -15.44
CA SER A 117 -7.74 -20.19 -16.46
C SER A 117 -7.90 -18.66 -16.52
N SER A 118 -8.83 -18.10 -15.73
CA SER A 118 -8.95 -16.66 -15.49
C SER A 118 -8.18 -16.19 -14.26
N TRP A 119 -7.66 -17.10 -13.44
CA TRP A 119 -7.00 -16.77 -12.18
C TRP A 119 -5.58 -16.26 -12.42
N LEU A 120 -5.06 -15.52 -11.43
CA LEU A 120 -3.69 -15.01 -11.45
C LEU A 120 -3.04 -15.25 -10.09
N THR A 121 -1.88 -15.90 -10.10
CA THR A 121 -1.03 -16.05 -8.92
C THR A 121 -0.22 -14.78 -8.72
N LEU A 122 -0.34 -14.21 -7.53
CA LEU A 122 0.33 -12.98 -7.14
C LEU A 122 1.17 -13.23 -5.89
N TYR A 123 2.34 -12.61 -5.83
CA TYR A 123 3.20 -12.61 -4.65
C TYR A 123 3.29 -11.20 -4.09
N GLN A 124 2.89 -11.03 -2.83
CA GLN A 124 3.03 -9.78 -2.10
C GLN A 124 4.35 -9.85 -1.32
N LEU A 125 5.31 -9.00 -1.65
CA LEU A 125 6.59 -8.92 -0.97
C LEU A 125 6.67 -7.64 -0.14
N TYR A 126 6.90 -7.77 1.16
CA TYR A 126 7.10 -6.64 2.07
C TYR A 126 8.50 -6.75 2.68
N MET A 127 9.37 -5.78 2.38
CA MET A 127 10.76 -5.73 2.81
C MET A 127 11.04 -4.53 3.71
N HIS A 128 12.14 -4.61 4.45
CA HIS A 128 12.61 -3.58 5.38
C HIS A 128 11.61 -3.28 6.51
N LEU A 129 10.89 -4.31 6.96
CA LEU A 129 9.99 -4.20 8.12
C LEU A 129 10.82 -4.07 9.41
N ALA A 130 10.25 -3.55 10.49
CA ALA A 130 10.94 -3.49 11.79
C ALA A 130 11.40 -4.91 12.25
N PRO A 131 12.63 -5.06 12.78
CA PRO A 131 13.11 -6.32 13.35
C PRO A 131 12.42 -6.63 14.69
N LEU A 132 12.62 -7.85 15.21
CA LEU A 132 12.01 -8.30 16.46
C LEU A 132 12.34 -7.40 17.65
N SER A 133 13.58 -6.86 17.72
CA SER A 133 14.04 -5.94 18.77
C SER A 133 13.20 -4.67 18.90
N GLU A 134 12.48 -4.27 17.85
CA GLU A 134 11.59 -3.10 17.87
C GLU A 134 10.21 -3.40 18.46
N TYR A 135 9.83 -4.67 18.67
CA TYR A 135 8.53 -5.01 19.23
C TYR A 135 8.61 -5.03 20.75
N PRO A 136 7.94 -4.11 21.48
CA PRO A 136 8.12 -4.00 22.93
C PRO A 136 7.69 -5.26 23.66
N GLU A 137 8.54 -5.75 24.55
CA GLU A 137 8.15 -6.75 25.55
C GLU A 137 7.38 -6.04 26.67
N ARG A 138 6.23 -6.61 27.03
CA ARG A 138 5.31 -6.07 28.03
C ARG A 138 4.94 -7.14 29.05
N PRO A 139 4.69 -6.73 30.30
CA PRO A 139 4.29 -7.68 31.33
C PRO A 139 2.90 -8.25 31.06
N LEU A 140 2.77 -9.54 31.30
CA LEU A 140 1.53 -10.28 31.33
C LEU A 140 1.01 -10.37 32.76
N TYR A 141 -0.31 -10.28 32.90
CA TYR A 141 -1.01 -10.51 34.15
C TYR A 141 -2.13 -11.52 33.97
N ARG A 142 -2.28 -12.41 34.93
CA ARG A 142 -3.38 -13.37 35.02
C ARG A 142 -4.46 -12.87 35.95
N VAL A 143 -5.71 -13.02 35.55
CA VAL A 143 -6.88 -12.67 36.38
C VAL A 143 -7.08 -13.70 37.48
N THR A 144 -6.97 -13.24 38.72
CA THR A 144 -7.14 -14.09 39.92
C THR A 144 -8.62 -14.44 40.14
N PRO A 145 -8.95 -15.37 41.07
CA PRO A 145 -10.34 -15.60 41.46
C PRO A 145 -11.07 -14.34 41.94
N LYS A 146 -10.38 -13.40 42.59
CA LYS A 146 -10.94 -12.12 43.05
C LYS A 146 -11.05 -11.09 41.91
N GLY A 147 -10.27 -11.25 40.85
CA GLY A 147 -10.38 -10.45 39.63
C GLY A 147 -11.57 -10.82 38.74
N HIS A 148 -12.21 -11.98 38.97
CA HIS A 148 -13.44 -12.36 38.29
C HIS A 148 -14.54 -11.32 38.51
N GLY A 149 -15.14 -10.84 37.42
CA GLY A 149 -16.21 -9.82 37.49
C GLY A 149 -15.69 -8.37 37.59
N VAL A 150 -14.38 -8.13 37.60
CA VAL A 150 -13.83 -6.76 37.51
C VAL A 150 -14.26 -6.12 36.19
N ARG A 151 -14.77 -4.89 36.28
CA ARG A 151 -15.36 -4.18 35.14
C ARG A 151 -14.30 -3.74 34.15
N MET A 152 -14.50 -4.10 32.88
CA MET A 152 -13.72 -3.57 31.77
C MET A 152 -14.23 -2.17 31.42
N ARG A 153 -13.33 -1.26 31.06
CA ARG A 153 -13.67 0.14 30.78
C ARG A 153 -13.19 0.57 29.40
N LYS A 154 -13.94 1.49 28.79
CA LYS A 154 -13.70 1.96 27.42
C LYS A 154 -12.33 2.63 27.34
N TYR A 155 -11.57 2.28 26.31
CA TYR A 155 -10.36 3.00 25.93
C TYR A 155 -10.68 4.05 24.86
N SER A 156 -10.01 5.19 24.95
CA SER A 156 -9.91 6.24 23.95
C SER A 156 -8.46 6.70 23.84
N ARG A 157 -8.02 7.05 22.62
CA ARG A 157 -6.68 7.60 22.36
C ARG A 157 -6.36 8.90 23.11
N HIS A 158 -7.35 9.53 23.75
CA HIS A 158 -7.19 10.76 24.53
C HIS A 158 -7.21 10.51 26.05
N ASP A 159 -7.19 9.25 26.48
CA ASP A 159 -7.27 8.92 27.92
C ASP A 159 -5.99 9.32 28.69
N ASP A 160 -4.87 9.61 28.02
CA ASP A 160 -3.62 10.07 28.68
C ASP A 160 -3.79 11.38 29.45
N SER A 161 -4.70 12.25 29.00
CA SER A 161 -5.01 13.52 29.68
C SER A 161 -6.22 13.42 30.62
N ARG A 162 -6.77 12.22 30.78
CA ARG A 162 -8.02 12.00 31.50
C ARG A 162 -7.75 11.75 32.98
N GLU A 163 -8.37 12.56 33.84
CA GLU A 163 -8.25 12.41 35.29
C GLU A 163 -9.22 11.35 35.84
N ILE A 164 -10.45 11.29 35.33
CA ILE A 164 -11.53 10.45 35.87
C ILE A 164 -11.62 9.15 35.10
N VAL A 165 -11.77 8.05 35.85
CA VAL A 165 -11.86 6.70 35.29
C VAL A 165 -12.89 6.57 34.14
N PRO A 166 -12.56 5.90 33.01
CA PRO A 166 -13.47 5.75 31.88
C PRO A 166 -14.76 4.98 32.16
N GLU A 167 -15.74 5.14 31.27
CA GLU A 167 -17.01 4.42 31.37
C GLU A 167 -16.82 2.90 31.25
N VAL A 168 -17.71 2.14 31.88
CA VAL A 168 -17.71 0.68 31.78
C VAL A 168 -18.14 0.23 30.39
N LEU A 169 -17.42 -0.74 29.81
CA LEU A 169 -17.80 -1.38 28.55
C LEU A 169 -19.10 -2.17 28.71
N THR A 170 -19.96 -2.07 27.72
CA THR A 170 -21.22 -2.83 27.64
C THR A 170 -21.27 -3.67 26.38
N ASN A 171 -21.95 -4.81 26.43
CA ASN A 171 -22.25 -5.61 25.25
C ASN A 171 -23.45 -5.02 24.48
N LYS A 172 -23.78 -5.61 23.34
CA LYS A 172 -24.92 -5.23 22.48
C LYS A 172 -26.29 -5.24 23.19
N HIS A 173 -26.40 -5.90 24.34
CA HIS A 173 -27.61 -5.98 25.16
C HIS A 173 -27.56 -5.04 26.38
N GLY A 174 -26.57 -4.15 26.46
CA GLY A 174 -26.40 -3.21 27.57
C GLY A 174 -25.83 -3.82 28.85
N GLN A 175 -25.43 -5.10 28.84
CA GLN A 175 -24.83 -5.75 30.01
C GLN A 175 -23.36 -5.36 30.13
N ARG A 176 -22.90 -5.12 31.36
CA ARG A 176 -21.52 -4.75 31.66
C ARG A 176 -20.57 -5.88 31.29
N ARG A 177 -19.45 -5.54 30.66
CA ARG A 177 -18.36 -6.48 30.35
C ARG A 177 -17.36 -6.52 31.50
N THR A 178 -16.94 -7.73 31.82
CA THR A 178 -16.06 -8.00 32.96
C THR A 178 -14.97 -8.99 32.57
N LEU A 179 -13.92 -9.01 33.38
CA LEU A 179 -12.89 -10.05 33.34
C LEU A 179 -13.44 -11.41 33.79
N MET A 180 -12.88 -12.47 33.21
CA MET A 180 -13.08 -13.86 33.64
C MET A 180 -11.83 -14.34 34.37
N GLN A 181 -12.01 -15.23 35.35
CA GLN A 181 -10.88 -15.81 36.06
C GLN A 181 -10.02 -16.60 35.08
N GLY A 182 -8.69 -16.45 35.17
CA GLY A 182 -7.74 -17.13 34.30
C GLY A 182 -7.45 -16.43 32.98
N ASP A 183 -8.18 -15.36 32.63
CA ASP A 183 -7.81 -14.49 31.50
C ASP A 183 -6.36 -14.01 31.69
N THR A 184 -5.55 -14.03 30.63
CA THR A 184 -4.21 -13.42 30.62
C THR A 184 -4.26 -12.11 29.82
N LEU A 185 -3.63 -11.07 30.35
CA LEU A 185 -3.72 -9.69 29.88
C LEU A 185 -2.31 -9.13 29.62
N ALA A 186 -2.05 -8.66 28.40
CA ALA A 186 -0.86 -7.89 28.08
C ALA A 186 -1.06 -6.42 28.44
N VAL A 187 -0.16 -5.87 29.24
CA VAL A 187 -0.22 -4.48 29.72
C VAL A 187 0.55 -3.57 28.79
N LEU A 188 -0.14 -2.66 28.10
CA LEU A 188 0.49 -1.69 27.21
C LEU A 188 0.90 -0.42 27.95
N GLN A 189 0.08 0.01 28.92
CA GLN A 189 0.28 1.25 29.66
C GLN A 189 -0.32 1.13 31.07
N GLN A 190 0.22 1.89 32.03
CA GLN A 190 -0.34 2.02 33.37
C GLN A 190 -0.56 3.50 33.71
N ILE A 191 -1.74 3.82 34.21
CA ILE A 191 -2.15 5.17 34.61
C ILE A 191 -2.95 5.09 35.91
N SER A 192 -2.86 6.13 36.73
CA SER A 192 -3.75 6.32 37.88
C SER A 192 -4.94 7.18 37.50
N PHE A 193 -6.16 6.63 37.61
CA PHE A 193 -7.39 7.40 37.44
C PHE A 193 -8.02 7.72 38.79
N LEU A 194 -8.71 8.86 38.88
CA LEU A 194 -9.59 9.16 40.01
C LEU A 194 -10.87 8.32 39.90
N MET A 195 -11.10 7.47 40.90
CA MET A 195 -12.34 6.74 41.13
C MET A 195 -12.85 7.11 42.52
N GLU A 196 -14.06 7.66 42.61
CA GLU A 196 -14.63 8.15 43.88
C GLU A 196 -13.71 9.15 44.63
N ARG A 197 -13.01 10.00 43.86
CA ARG A 197 -12.01 10.99 44.33
C ARG A 197 -10.73 10.40 44.94
N GLN A 198 -10.51 9.09 44.79
CA GLN A 198 -9.25 8.44 45.16
C GLN A 198 -8.48 8.01 43.91
N PRO A 199 -7.16 8.21 43.87
CA PRO A 199 -6.33 7.69 42.78
C PRO A 199 -6.27 6.17 42.87
N GLU A 200 -6.61 5.51 41.76
CA GLU A 200 -6.64 4.06 41.65
C GLU A 200 -5.81 3.60 40.45
N PRO A 201 -5.01 2.54 40.60
CA PRO A 201 -4.15 2.07 39.53
C PRO A 201 -4.97 1.32 38.47
N PHE A 202 -4.77 1.69 37.20
CA PHE A 202 -5.35 1.04 36.04
C PHE A 202 -4.27 0.70 35.01
N ALA A 203 -4.53 -0.33 34.21
CA ALA A 203 -3.74 -0.68 33.05
C ALA A 203 -4.61 -0.68 31.80
N LEU A 204 -4.02 -0.18 30.71
CA LEU A 204 -4.51 -0.39 29.37
C LEU A 204 -4.03 -1.75 28.94
N VAL A 205 -4.96 -2.64 28.64
CA VAL A 205 -4.65 -4.03 28.36
C VAL A 205 -5.29 -4.52 27.08
N GLN A 206 -4.68 -5.57 26.54
CA GLN A 206 -5.28 -6.43 25.53
C GLN A 206 -5.32 -7.87 26.08
N ARG A 207 -6.37 -8.62 25.77
CA ARG A 207 -6.45 -10.03 26.16
C ARG A 207 -5.52 -10.87 25.29
N LEU A 208 -4.95 -11.91 25.88
CA LEU A 208 -4.31 -12.97 25.12
C LEU A 208 -5.37 -13.93 24.57
N GLN A 209 -5.29 -14.23 23.28
CA GLN A 209 -6.06 -15.25 22.60
C GLN A 209 -5.04 -16.13 21.87
N ASP A 210 -5.06 -17.44 22.09
CA ASP A 210 -4.09 -18.38 21.51
C ASP A 210 -2.61 -17.97 21.74
N GLY A 211 -2.31 -17.41 22.93
CA GLY A 211 -0.96 -17.01 23.33
C GLY A 211 -0.48 -15.65 22.80
N LYS A 212 -1.32 -14.90 22.07
CA LYS A 212 -0.98 -13.60 21.48
C LYS A 212 -1.96 -12.48 21.89
N PRO A 213 -1.50 -11.23 22.09
CA PRO A 213 -2.39 -10.10 22.33
C PRO A 213 -3.36 -9.87 21.16
N ALA A 214 -4.67 -9.90 21.41
CA ALA A 214 -5.69 -9.77 20.38
C ALA A 214 -7.00 -9.12 20.88
N GLY A 215 -7.73 -8.52 19.94
CA GLY A 215 -9.03 -7.87 20.20
C GLY A 215 -8.91 -6.39 20.57
N GLU A 216 -10.00 -5.83 21.10
CA GLU A 216 -10.02 -4.41 21.49
C GLU A 216 -9.19 -4.15 22.76
N LEU A 217 -8.67 -2.92 22.85
CA LEU A 217 -8.04 -2.41 24.07
C LEU A 217 -9.09 -1.97 25.08
N PHE A 218 -8.80 -2.15 26.36
CA PHE A 218 -9.67 -1.68 27.45
C PHE A 218 -8.87 -1.39 28.71
N TRP A 219 -9.43 -0.53 29.56
CA TRP A 219 -8.87 -0.24 30.88
C TRP A 219 -9.40 -1.21 31.93
N VAL A 220 -8.51 -1.62 32.83
CA VAL A 220 -8.87 -2.47 33.97
C VAL A 220 -8.08 -2.09 35.23
N SER A 221 -8.66 -2.36 36.40
CA SER A 221 -8.00 -2.07 37.68
C SER A 221 -6.81 -3.00 37.91
N MET A 222 -5.68 -2.42 38.31
CA MET A 222 -4.40 -3.10 38.57
C MET A 222 -4.17 -3.46 40.04
N ARG A 223 -5.24 -3.53 40.84
CA ARG A 223 -5.06 -3.90 42.25
C ARG A 223 -4.48 -5.32 42.37
N PRO A 224 -3.50 -5.56 43.26
CA PRO A 224 -2.81 -6.85 43.37
C PRO A 224 -3.74 -8.03 43.68
N GLU A 225 -4.89 -7.79 44.31
CA GLU A 225 -5.88 -8.85 44.53
C GLU A 225 -6.58 -9.30 43.24
N TYR A 226 -6.62 -8.49 42.19
CA TYR A 226 -7.34 -8.81 40.94
C TYR A 226 -6.44 -9.42 39.87
N LEU A 227 -5.18 -9.02 39.83
CA LEU A 227 -4.22 -9.37 38.78
C LEU A 227 -2.90 -9.80 39.41
N GLU A 228 -2.36 -10.94 38.97
CA GLU A 228 -1.04 -11.44 39.38
C GLU A 228 -0.10 -11.55 38.17
N PRO A 229 1.22 -11.32 38.31
CA PRO A 229 2.17 -11.42 37.20
C PRO A 229 2.20 -12.83 36.58
N ASP A 230 2.31 -12.90 35.25
CA ASP A 230 2.21 -14.14 34.45
C ASP A 230 3.27 -14.19 33.32
N GLY A 231 4.38 -13.45 33.47
CA GLY A 231 5.48 -13.39 32.51
C GLY A 231 5.45 -12.15 31.63
N GLU A 232 5.95 -12.25 30.40
CA GLU A 232 6.05 -11.17 29.43
C GLU A 232 5.66 -11.66 28.02
N CYS A 233 5.28 -10.73 27.15
CA CYS A 233 5.05 -11.00 25.73
C CYS A 233 5.41 -9.80 24.86
N HIS A 234 5.74 -10.04 23.59
CA HIS A 234 5.75 -8.96 22.60
C HIS A 234 4.34 -8.46 22.32
N VAL A 235 4.15 -7.14 22.33
CA VAL A 235 2.92 -6.49 21.87
C VAL A 235 3.07 -5.95 20.45
N CYS A 236 1.94 -5.81 19.76
CA CYS A 236 1.89 -5.35 18.36
C CYS A 236 2.61 -6.26 17.34
N LEU A 237 3.11 -7.42 17.78
CA LEU A 237 3.75 -8.39 16.91
C LEU A 237 2.69 -9.02 15.97
N PRO A 238 2.86 -8.95 14.65
CA PRO A 238 1.93 -9.55 13.69
C PRO A 238 1.81 -11.07 13.88
N ASP A 239 0.66 -11.62 13.50
CA ASP A 239 0.37 -13.06 13.60
C ASP A 239 1.45 -13.93 12.92
N TRP A 240 1.86 -13.58 11.71
CA TRP A 240 2.89 -14.33 11.00
C TRP A 240 4.28 -14.25 11.67
N MET A 241 4.56 -13.15 12.39
CA MET A 241 5.79 -13.01 13.18
C MET A 241 5.71 -13.82 14.48
N HIS A 242 4.52 -13.98 15.07
CA HIS A 242 4.33 -14.95 16.16
C HIS A 242 4.62 -16.38 15.69
N ASP A 243 4.19 -16.75 14.49
CA ASP A 243 4.54 -18.05 13.90
C ASP A 243 6.05 -18.19 13.67
N ALA A 244 6.72 -17.13 13.19
CA ALA A 244 8.17 -17.11 13.04
C ALA A 244 8.91 -17.21 14.39
N LEU A 245 8.43 -16.51 15.41
CA LEU A 245 8.96 -16.56 16.78
C LEU A 245 8.85 -17.98 17.36
N ASN A 246 7.70 -18.64 17.18
CA ASN A 246 7.49 -20.02 17.60
C ASN A 246 8.33 -21.02 16.81
N HIS A 247 8.61 -20.73 15.54
CA HIS A 247 9.51 -21.54 14.71
C HIS A 247 10.97 -21.45 15.19
N GLY A 248 11.40 -20.29 15.71
CA GLY A 248 12.68 -20.14 16.42
C GLY A 248 13.92 -19.95 15.53
N MET A 249 13.75 -19.75 14.22
CA MET A 249 14.83 -19.38 13.30
C MET A 249 14.75 -17.89 12.96
N PHE A 250 15.85 -17.17 13.16
CA PHE A 250 15.98 -15.74 12.93
C PHE A 250 17.22 -15.45 12.08
N ASP A 251 17.24 -14.26 11.49
CA ASP A 251 18.36 -13.74 10.68
C ASP A 251 18.66 -14.54 9.39
N ASP A 252 17.83 -15.54 9.08
CA ASP A 252 17.91 -16.37 7.88
C ASP A 252 16.54 -16.43 7.17
N VAL A 253 16.55 -16.81 5.89
CA VAL A 253 15.33 -17.03 5.11
C VAL A 253 14.71 -18.37 5.49
N VAL A 254 13.46 -18.32 5.92
CA VAL A 254 12.66 -19.49 6.24
C VAL A 254 11.58 -19.66 5.19
N VAL A 255 11.53 -20.84 4.59
CA VAL A 255 10.35 -21.34 3.88
C VAL A 255 9.57 -22.20 4.87
N PRO A 256 8.29 -21.88 5.20
CA PRO A 256 7.52 -22.66 6.16
C PRO A 256 7.55 -24.16 5.82
N PRO A 257 8.03 -25.02 6.75
CA PRO A 257 8.14 -26.45 6.48
C PRO A 257 6.76 -27.11 6.47
N VAL A 258 6.54 -28.08 5.61
CA VAL A 258 5.31 -28.89 5.65
C VAL A 258 5.26 -29.64 7.00
N PRO A 259 4.14 -29.63 7.76
CA PRO A 259 2.80 -29.15 7.40
C PRO A 259 2.44 -27.74 7.93
N LEU A 260 3.39 -26.96 8.43
CA LEU A 260 3.14 -25.60 8.91
C LEU A 260 2.57 -24.74 7.77
N LYS A 261 1.39 -24.20 7.99
CA LYS A 261 0.73 -23.30 7.04
C LYS A 261 0.36 -22.02 7.74
N VAL A 262 1.02 -20.93 7.35
CA VAL A 262 0.74 -19.58 7.85
C VAL A 262 -0.12 -18.87 6.82
N THR A 263 -1.36 -18.55 7.20
CA THR A 263 -2.32 -17.85 6.33
C THR A 263 -2.56 -16.44 6.82
N VAL A 264 -2.73 -15.52 5.90
CA VAL A 264 -3.03 -14.11 6.18
C VAL A 264 -4.30 -13.67 5.48
N LYS A 265 -4.99 -12.69 6.05
CA LYS A 265 -6.16 -12.03 5.46
C LYS A 265 -5.83 -10.61 5.01
N ALA A 266 -6.55 -10.15 4.00
CA ALA A 266 -6.52 -8.75 3.61
C ALA A 266 -6.85 -7.87 4.82
N GLY A 267 -5.97 -6.93 5.15
CA GLY A 267 -6.09 -6.09 6.34
C GLY A 267 -5.43 -6.63 7.62
N ASP A 268 -4.91 -7.85 7.64
CA ASP A 268 -4.09 -8.31 8.76
C ASP A 268 -2.78 -7.51 8.82
N SER A 269 -2.24 -7.37 10.03
CA SER A 269 -0.99 -6.65 10.26
C SER A 269 0.17 -7.35 9.54
N VAL A 270 0.96 -6.58 8.81
CA VAL A 270 2.24 -7.02 8.21
C VAL A 270 3.38 -6.74 9.17
N GLY A 271 3.37 -5.58 9.82
CA GLY A 271 4.47 -5.08 10.63
C GLY A 271 4.62 -3.56 10.51
N PHE A 272 5.74 -3.04 11.00
CA PHE A 272 6.03 -1.60 11.04
C PHE A 272 7.23 -1.26 10.16
N LEU A 273 7.44 0.03 9.90
CA LEU A 273 8.56 0.52 9.11
C LEU A 273 9.88 0.25 9.84
N GLY A 274 10.86 -0.36 9.17
CA GLY A 274 12.20 -0.55 9.71
C GLY A 274 13.08 0.67 9.48
N ALA A 275 14.04 0.89 10.39
CA ALA A 275 15.07 1.90 10.22
C ALA A 275 16.04 1.56 9.07
N GLN A 276 16.46 2.60 8.35
CA GLN A 276 17.63 2.63 7.49
C GLN A 276 18.43 3.89 7.80
N ASP A 277 19.66 3.70 8.26
CA ASP A 277 20.60 4.80 8.42
C ASP A 277 21.25 5.12 7.06
N LEU A 278 21.31 6.41 6.73
CA LEU A 278 21.92 6.97 5.53
C LEU A 278 23.04 7.92 5.96
N ALA A 279 24.23 7.71 5.42
CA ALA A 279 25.35 8.61 5.61
C ALA A 279 25.38 9.67 4.51
N ASP A 280 25.46 10.94 4.89
CA ASP A 280 25.77 12.02 3.98
C ASP A 280 27.26 12.00 3.64
N GLU A 281 27.60 11.50 2.46
CA GLU A 281 28.99 11.37 1.99
C GLU A 281 29.66 12.72 1.71
N ASP A 282 28.90 13.79 1.53
CA ASP A 282 29.42 15.12 1.19
C ASP A 282 29.88 15.93 2.42
N ASN A 283 29.60 15.47 3.64
CA ASN A 283 29.95 16.13 4.89
C ASN A 283 31.05 15.39 5.67
N TYR A 284 31.95 16.15 6.33
CA TYR A 284 32.98 15.59 7.23
C TYR A 284 32.99 16.30 8.60
N PRO A 285 32.71 15.57 9.72
CA PRO A 285 32.32 14.16 9.78
C PRO A 285 30.96 13.91 9.11
N GLN A 286 30.75 12.68 8.59
CA GLN A 286 29.50 12.30 7.93
C GLN A 286 28.31 12.51 8.87
N ILE A 287 27.24 13.11 8.35
CA ILE A 287 25.99 13.25 9.07
C ILE A 287 25.17 11.99 8.79
N ILE A 288 24.90 11.21 9.83
CA ILE A 288 24.00 10.05 9.73
C ILE A 288 22.58 10.52 9.98
N THR A 289 21.69 10.18 9.05
CA THR A 289 20.25 10.38 9.18
C THR A 289 19.56 9.03 9.18
N THR A 290 18.56 8.84 10.05
CA THR A 290 17.74 7.63 10.06
C THR A 290 16.43 7.92 9.33
N ASP A 291 16.16 7.18 8.27
CA ASP A 291 14.83 7.08 7.67
C ASP A 291 14.14 5.80 8.15
N TYR A 292 12.81 5.80 8.18
CA TYR A 292 12.02 4.61 8.44
C TYR A 292 11.16 4.32 7.23
N LYS A 293 11.34 3.16 6.61
CA LYS A 293 10.58 2.78 5.42
C LYS A 293 10.45 1.28 5.23
N ALA A 294 9.42 0.89 4.50
CA ALA A 294 9.24 -0.44 3.96
C ALA A 294 9.17 -0.37 2.44
N HIS A 295 9.69 -1.40 1.77
CA HIS A 295 9.56 -1.57 0.33
C HIS A 295 8.53 -2.66 0.03
N ILE A 296 7.60 -2.39 -0.88
CA ILE A 296 6.48 -3.28 -1.19
C ILE A 296 6.42 -3.55 -2.68
N GLU A 297 6.43 -4.82 -3.07
CA GLU A 297 6.27 -5.28 -4.45
C GLU A 297 5.06 -6.21 -4.59
N LEU A 298 4.45 -6.18 -5.78
CA LEU A 298 3.45 -7.15 -6.19
C LEU A 298 3.94 -7.85 -7.46
N LEU A 299 4.26 -9.13 -7.34
CA LEU A 299 4.93 -9.92 -8.37
C LEU A 299 4.00 -10.99 -8.91
N SER A 300 4.26 -11.46 -10.13
CA SER A 300 3.63 -12.67 -10.67
C SER A 300 4.67 -13.48 -11.42
N LEU A 301 4.55 -14.80 -11.33
CA LEU A 301 5.34 -15.76 -12.12
C LEU A 301 4.51 -16.34 -13.28
N ASP A 302 3.25 -15.94 -13.42
CA ASP A 302 2.35 -16.47 -14.42
C ASP A 302 2.67 -15.87 -15.80
N GLU A 303 2.91 -16.74 -16.80
CA GLU A 303 3.24 -16.29 -18.16
C GLU A 303 2.05 -15.62 -18.87
N HIS A 304 0.81 -15.88 -18.42
CA HIS A 304 -0.42 -15.34 -19.02
C HIS A 304 -0.82 -13.96 -18.47
N VAL A 305 0.06 -13.25 -17.75
CA VAL A 305 -0.18 -11.85 -17.32
C VAL A 305 -0.64 -10.95 -18.48
N PRO A 306 -0.05 -11.00 -19.70
CA PRO A 306 -0.54 -10.19 -20.82
C PRO A 306 -1.99 -10.49 -21.21
N ASP A 307 -2.38 -11.76 -21.23
CA ASP A 307 -3.75 -12.21 -21.52
C ASP A 307 -4.73 -11.74 -20.45
N PHE A 308 -4.30 -11.79 -19.19
CA PHE A 308 -5.06 -11.27 -18.05
C PHE A 308 -5.29 -9.76 -18.18
N VAL A 309 -4.25 -8.99 -18.51
CA VAL A 309 -4.32 -7.53 -18.71
C VAL A 309 -5.20 -7.16 -19.91
N ALA A 310 -5.15 -7.96 -20.97
CA ALA A 310 -6.00 -7.81 -22.15
C ALA A 310 -7.47 -8.25 -21.90
N ASN A 311 -7.77 -8.83 -20.74
CA ASN A 311 -9.07 -9.38 -20.37
C ASN A 311 -9.63 -10.35 -21.44
N VAL A 312 -8.80 -11.28 -21.95
CA VAL A 312 -9.20 -12.21 -23.03
C VAL A 312 -10.42 -13.07 -22.67
N LYS A 313 -10.69 -13.23 -21.36
CA LYS A 313 -11.85 -13.95 -20.81
C LYS A 313 -13.13 -13.12 -20.77
N GLY A 314 -13.04 -11.82 -21.05
CA GLY A 314 -14.20 -10.93 -21.08
C GLY A 314 -14.89 -10.78 -19.73
N ILE A 315 -14.14 -10.79 -18.62
CA ILE A 315 -14.69 -10.62 -17.28
C ILE A 315 -15.31 -9.24 -17.16
N LYS A 316 -16.58 -9.16 -16.72
CA LYS A 316 -17.32 -7.90 -16.53
C LYS A 316 -17.75 -7.61 -15.10
N THR A 317 -17.38 -8.48 -14.16
CA THR A 317 -17.69 -8.32 -12.73
C THR A 317 -16.87 -7.20 -12.09
N GLY A 318 -17.29 -6.77 -10.90
CA GLY A 318 -16.58 -5.77 -10.10
C GLY A 318 -16.90 -4.32 -10.46
N LYS A 319 -16.01 -3.39 -10.10
CA LYS A 319 -16.19 -1.95 -10.33
C LYS A 319 -16.31 -1.66 -11.83
N GLN A 320 -17.12 -0.67 -12.16
CA GLN A 320 -17.36 -0.23 -13.53
C GLN A 320 -16.86 1.20 -13.71
N PHE A 321 -16.40 1.51 -14.91
CA PHE A 321 -15.86 2.79 -15.30
C PHE A 321 -16.42 3.19 -16.67
N ILE A 322 -16.39 4.48 -16.95
CA ILE A 322 -16.54 4.99 -18.31
C ILE A 322 -15.23 5.63 -18.78
N LYS A 323 -14.89 5.45 -20.04
CA LYS A 323 -13.79 6.15 -20.71
C LYS A 323 -14.34 7.00 -21.84
N LEU A 324 -14.01 8.29 -21.84
CA LEU A 324 -14.59 9.24 -22.79
C LEU A 324 -13.96 9.08 -24.18
N LYS A 325 -14.77 8.87 -25.21
CA LYS A 325 -14.27 8.80 -26.60
C LYS A 325 -13.93 10.19 -27.12
N LEU A 326 -13.05 10.27 -28.12
CA LEU A 326 -12.65 11.51 -28.77
C LEU A 326 -13.72 12.01 -29.76
N LYS A 327 -13.90 13.34 -29.84
CA LYS A 327 -14.81 14.03 -30.78
C LYS A 327 -16.26 13.57 -30.69
N ARG A 328 -16.74 13.28 -29.49
CA ARG A 328 -18.14 12.92 -29.25
C ARG A 328 -18.93 14.06 -28.63
N PRO A 329 -20.22 14.20 -28.98
CA PRO A 329 -21.05 15.27 -28.46
C PRO A 329 -21.27 15.15 -26.95
N MET A 330 -21.42 16.30 -26.31
CA MET A 330 -21.96 16.42 -24.96
C MET A 330 -23.44 16.76 -25.02
N TYR A 331 -24.17 16.43 -23.96
CA TYR A 331 -25.60 16.64 -23.86
C TYR A 331 -25.95 17.48 -22.63
N LEU A 332 -26.91 18.39 -22.79
CA LEU A 332 -27.52 19.13 -21.70
C LEU A 332 -28.78 18.40 -21.25
N ARG A 333 -28.88 18.13 -19.94
CA ARG A 333 -30.11 17.59 -19.35
C ARG A 333 -31.06 18.73 -19.03
N ASN A 334 -32.28 18.65 -19.55
CA ASN A 334 -33.39 19.57 -19.29
C ASN A 334 -34.49 18.83 -18.53
N GLY A 335 -35.18 19.52 -17.61
CA GLY A 335 -36.21 18.92 -16.76
C GLY A 335 -35.65 18.12 -15.59
N GLU A 336 -36.54 17.50 -14.82
CA GLU A 336 -36.20 16.74 -13.62
C GLU A 336 -36.82 15.34 -13.66
N ASN A 337 -36.19 14.41 -12.93
CA ASN A 337 -36.69 13.05 -12.75
C ASN A 337 -37.00 12.36 -14.09
N GLU A 338 -38.12 11.66 -14.17
CA GLU A 338 -38.52 10.86 -15.33
C GLU A 338 -38.76 11.71 -16.58
N ASP A 339 -39.12 12.99 -16.46
CA ASP A 339 -39.39 13.89 -17.59
C ASP A 339 -38.13 14.55 -18.16
N SER A 340 -36.95 14.07 -17.74
CA SER A 340 -35.67 14.59 -18.24
C SER A 340 -35.50 14.30 -19.72
N THR A 341 -35.05 15.32 -20.47
CA THR A 341 -34.65 15.21 -21.88
C THR A 341 -33.19 15.61 -22.04
N PHE A 342 -32.54 15.08 -23.09
CA PHE A 342 -31.14 15.34 -23.37
C PHE A 342 -30.98 16.00 -24.73
N GLU A 343 -30.56 17.26 -24.73
CA GLU A 343 -30.31 18.02 -25.95
C GLU A 343 -28.83 17.97 -26.29
N GLN A 344 -28.51 17.59 -27.52
CA GLN A 344 -27.13 17.58 -28.01
C GLN A 344 -26.58 19.02 -28.07
N MET A 345 -25.44 19.23 -27.44
CA MET A 345 -24.71 20.49 -27.46
C MET A 345 -23.75 20.57 -28.65
N SER A 346 -23.30 21.78 -28.99
CA SER A 346 -22.17 21.98 -29.91
C SER A 346 -20.82 21.60 -29.30
N ALA A 347 -20.75 21.49 -27.96
CA ALA A 347 -19.56 21.05 -27.24
C ALA A 347 -19.28 19.57 -27.50
N ILE A 348 -18.00 19.25 -27.72
CA ILE A 348 -17.53 17.90 -27.97
C ILE A 348 -16.33 17.57 -27.08
N THR A 349 -16.08 16.29 -26.83
CA THR A 349 -14.89 15.82 -26.15
C THR A 349 -13.62 16.06 -26.99
N ARG A 350 -12.61 16.69 -26.38
CA ARG A 350 -11.25 16.81 -26.93
C ARG A 350 -10.21 16.50 -25.86
N ALA A 351 -9.81 17.49 -25.06
CA ALA A 351 -8.84 17.31 -23.97
C ALA A 351 -9.31 16.27 -22.93
N ASP A 352 -10.63 16.11 -22.77
CA ASP A 352 -11.22 15.10 -21.89
C ASP A 352 -11.19 13.67 -22.44
N ALA A 353 -10.85 13.48 -23.72
CA ALA A 353 -10.87 12.17 -24.35
C ALA A 353 -9.81 11.25 -23.72
N GLY A 354 -10.24 10.03 -23.40
CA GLY A 354 -9.45 9.05 -22.65
C GLY A 354 -9.53 9.21 -21.14
N ARG A 355 -10.20 10.24 -20.61
CA ARG A 355 -10.48 10.35 -19.17
C ARG A 355 -11.32 9.17 -18.72
N ILE A 356 -10.89 8.51 -17.64
CA ILE A 356 -11.57 7.38 -17.00
C ILE A 356 -12.26 7.90 -15.75
N ILE A 357 -13.54 7.53 -15.56
CA ILE A 357 -14.33 7.96 -14.42
C ILE A 357 -15.06 6.73 -13.85
N PRO A 358 -15.03 6.51 -12.52
CA PRO A 358 -15.89 5.51 -11.88
C PRO A 358 -17.35 5.73 -12.28
N ARG A 359 -18.04 4.68 -12.73
CA ARG A 359 -19.39 4.78 -13.29
C ARG A 359 -20.39 5.33 -12.26
N ASP A 360 -20.26 4.94 -11.01
CA ASP A 360 -21.08 5.41 -9.90
C ASP A 360 -20.92 6.92 -9.63
N ALA A 361 -19.72 7.46 -9.83
CA ALA A 361 -19.44 8.89 -9.72
C ALA A 361 -20.04 9.75 -10.85
N THR A 362 -20.64 9.12 -11.87
CA THR A 362 -21.25 9.80 -13.02
C THR A 362 -22.77 9.91 -12.94
N TYR A 363 -23.37 9.52 -11.81
CA TYR A 363 -24.82 9.55 -11.58
C TYR A 363 -25.63 9.07 -12.81
N PRO A 364 -25.44 7.81 -13.28
CA PRO A 364 -26.04 7.34 -14.51
C PRO A 364 -27.55 7.53 -14.52
N PHE A 365 -28.09 8.10 -15.59
CA PHE A 365 -29.52 8.34 -15.75
C PHE A 365 -30.02 7.62 -16.99
N THR A 366 -31.02 6.75 -16.82
CA THR A 366 -31.67 6.05 -17.93
C THR A 366 -33.00 6.73 -18.23
N ASP A 367 -33.18 7.18 -19.47
CA ASP A 367 -34.41 7.86 -19.89
C ASP A 367 -35.54 6.88 -20.23
N LYS A 368 -36.72 7.42 -20.60
CA LYS A 368 -37.91 6.63 -20.95
C LYS A 368 -37.72 5.74 -22.19
N THR A 369 -36.70 6.01 -23.00
CA THR A 369 -36.36 5.21 -24.20
C THR A 369 -35.36 4.09 -23.90
N GLY A 370 -34.86 4.03 -22.65
CA GLY A 370 -33.88 3.04 -22.21
C GLY A 370 -32.43 3.46 -22.47
N ILE A 371 -32.18 4.70 -22.89
CA ILE A 371 -30.84 5.22 -23.14
C ILE A 371 -30.23 5.70 -21.83
N THR A 372 -29.02 5.25 -21.53
CA THR A 372 -28.26 5.72 -20.37
C THR A 372 -27.37 6.90 -20.74
N TYR A 373 -27.41 7.93 -19.90
CA TYR A 373 -26.52 9.08 -19.94
C TYR A 373 -25.66 9.14 -18.68
N PHE A 374 -24.42 9.59 -18.84
CA PHE A 374 -23.44 9.71 -17.75
C PHE A 374 -23.05 11.17 -17.54
N GLN A 375 -23.22 11.68 -16.32
CA GLN A 375 -22.81 13.03 -15.96
C GLN A 375 -21.30 13.09 -15.74
N ILE A 376 -20.57 13.83 -16.58
CA ILE A 376 -19.11 13.93 -16.49
C ILE A 376 -18.64 15.21 -15.76
N ARG A 377 -19.53 16.20 -15.66
CA ARG A 377 -19.40 17.46 -14.89
C ARG A 377 -20.78 18.14 -14.80
N PRO A 378 -20.96 19.20 -14.01
CA PRO A 378 -22.22 19.95 -13.99
C PRO A 378 -22.66 20.34 -15.40
N HIS A 379 -23.92 20.06 -15.72
CA HIS A 379 -24.54 20.37 -17.02
C HIS A 379 -23.87 19.75 -18.27
N SER A 380 -23.00 18.74 -18.15
CA SER A 380 -22.51 18.00 -19.31
C SER A 380 -22.63 16.50 -19.11
N TRP A 381 -23.40 15.89 -20.00
CA TRP A 381 -23.69 14.47 -20.02
C TRP A 381 -23.16 13.82 -21.29
N MET A 382 -22.84 12.53 -21.21
CA MET A 382 -22.40 11.73 -22.34
C MET A 382 -23.42 10.62 -22.58
N HIS A 383 -23.76 10.40 -23.85
CA HIS A 383 -24.58 9.26 -24.28
C HIS A 383 -23.82 7.94 -24.07
N GLN A 384 -24.52 6.83 -23.79
CA GLN A 384 -23.89 5.53 -23.55
C GLN A 384 -22.99 5.05 -24.71
N ASP A 385 -23.36 5.38 -25.95
CA ASP A 385 -22.59 5.00 -27.15
C ASP A 385 -21.36 5.88 -27.38
N ASP A 386 -21.30 7.05 -26.73
CA ASP A 386 -20.21 8.03 -26.83
C ASP A 386 -19.12 7.82 -25.77
N VAL A 387 -19.27 6.79 -24.94
CA VAL A 387 -18.26 6.34 -23.98
C VAL A 387 -17.92 4.88 -24.21
N GLU A 388 -16.76 4.45 -23.75
CA GLU A 388 -16.46 3.03 -23.53
C GLU A 388 -16.87 2.69 -22.10
N GLN A 389 -17.66 1.63 -21.92
CA GLN A 389 -18.00 1.11 -20.60
C GLN A 389 -17.04 -0.02 -20.26
N LEU A 390 -16.27 0.16 -19.20
CA LEU A 390 -15.18 -0.71 -18.81
C LEU A 390 -15.47 -1.33 -17.44
N SER A 391 -15.06 -2.57 -17.25
CA SER A 391 -14.96 -3.21 -15.94
C SER A 391 -13.57 -3.01 -15.35
N GLN A 392 -13.42 -3.27 -14.06
CA GLN A 392 -12.13 -3.25 -13.37
C GLN A 392 -11.09 -4.23 -13.96
N HIS A 393 -11.53 -5.21 -14.75
CA HIS A 393 -10.68 -6.23 -15.37
C HIS A 393 -10.22 -5.83 -16.76
N ASP A 394 -10.80 -4.80 -17.38
CA ASP A 394 -10.36 -4.28 -18.68
C ASP A 394 -9.09 -3.43 -18.52
N LEU A 395 -8.04 -4.00 -17.90
CA LEU A 395 -6.83 -3.31 -17.45
C LEU A 395 -6.12 -2.58 -18.59
N ALA A 396 -5.99 -3.20 -19.76
CA ALA A 396 -5.44 -2.54 -20.95
C ALA A 396 -6.22 -1.27 -21.33
N ALA A 397 -7.56 -1.32 -21.31
CA ALA A 397 -8.41 -0.16 -21.57
C ALA A 397 -8.35 0.88 -20.43
N LEU A 398 -8.03 0.44 -19.21
CA LEU A 398 -7.70 1.28 -18.05
C LEU A 398 -6.25 1.80 -18.09
N ASN A 399 -5.55 1.66 -19.22
CA ASN A 399 -4.19 2.13 -19.51
C ASN A 399 -3.06 1.34 -18.83
N PHE A 400 -3.30 0.10 -18.38
CA PHE A 400 -2.20 -0.79 -18.00
C PHE A 400 -1.49 -1.34 -19.23
N HIS A 401 -0.16 -1.38 -19.18
CA HIS A 401 0.66 -1.80 -20.31
C HIS A 401 1.76 -2.76 -19.85
N CYS A 402 1.88 -3.91 -20.50
CA CYS A 402 2.91 -4.89 -20.22
C CYS A 402 4.17 -4.58 -21.06
N ILE A 403 5.32 -4.58 -20.41
CA ILE A 403 6.64 -4.48 -21.07
C ILE A 403 7.44 -5.72 -20.68
N GLU A 404 7.96 -6.42 -21.69
CA GLU A 404 8.88 -7.54 -21.48
C GLU A 404 10.29 -7.09 -21.81
N ALA A 405 11.14 -6.96 -20.78
CA ALA A 405 12.54 -6.63 -20.95
C ALA A 405 13.38 -7.91 -21.10
N ALA A 406 14.45 -7.82 -21.87
CA ALA A 406 15.52 -8.82 -21.81
C ALA A 406 16.22 -8.75 -20.43
N PRO A 407 16.87 -9.84 -19.98
CA PRO A 407 17.68 -9.81 -18.76
C PRO A 407 18.70 -8.68 -18.81
N THR A 408 18.85 -7.96 -17.70
CA THR A 408 19.79 -6.84 -17.63
C THR A 408 21.22 -7.36 -17.57
N THR A 409 22.09 -6.77 -18.38
CA THR A 409 23.52 -7.11 -18.38
C THR A 409 24.35 -6.12 -17.56
N ASP A 410 23.77 -4.96 -17.22
CA ASP A 410 24.44 -3.88 -16.48
C ASP A 410 23.40 -2.98 -15.79
N PHE A 411 23.14 -3.24 -14.51
CA PHE A 411 22.21 -2.45 -13.69
C PHE A 411 22.61 -0.97 -13.59
N THR A 412 23.89 -0.62 -13.82
CA THR A 412 24.31 0.78 -13.78
C THR A 412 23.83 1.58 -14.98
N ARG A 413 23.25 0.91 -15.99
CA ARG A 413 22.90 1.45 -17.30
C ARG A 413 21.49 1.06 -17.76
N THR A 414 20.57 0.88 -16.82
CA THR A 414 19.14 0.63 -17.05
C THR A 414 18.46 1.64 -17.99
N LEU A 415 18.92 2.90 -18.02
CA LEU A 415 18.39 3.92 -18.93
C LEU A 415 18.72 3.68 -20.41
N ASP A 416 19.67 2.81 -20.71
CA ASP A 416 20.04 2.43 -22.07
C ASP A 416 19.30 1.18 -22.56
N GLU A 417 18.46 0.58 -21.72
CA GLU A 417 17.78 -0.66 -22.03
C GLU A 417 16.50 -0.44 -22.85
N PRO A 418 16.12 -1.40 -23.72
CA PRO A 418 14.97 -1.24 -24.62
C PRO A 418 13.64 -0.95 -23.92
N TRP A 419 13.45 -1.44 -22.69
CA TRP A 419 12.21 -1.27 -21.95
C TRP A 419 11.88 0.22 -21.69
N VAL A 420 12.91 1.09 -21.59
CA VAL A 420 12.73 2.53 -21.39
C VAL A 420 12.07 3.16 -22.62
N ILE A 421 12.49 2.75 -23.81
CA ILE A 421 11.90 3.21 -25.06
C ILE A 421 10.44 2.75 -25.16
N ASP A 422 10.14 1.51 -24.75
CA ASP A 422 8.78 0.99 -24.74
C ASP A 422 7.89 1.71 -23.72
N ALA A 423 8.43 2.05 -22.54
CA ALA A 423 7.75 2.87 -21.54
C ALA A 423 7.41 4.27 -22.09
N LEU A 424 8.36 4.91 -22.78
CA LEU A 424 8.14 6.22 -23.42
C LEU A 424 7.11 6.13 -24.55
N LYS A 425 7.15 5.09 -25.39
CA LYS A 425 6.16 4.82 -26.44
C LYS A 425 4.76 4.61 -25.85
N SER A 426 4.66 3.87 -24.74
CA SER A 426 3.40 3.68 -24.03
C SER A 426 2.83 5.01 -23.56
N ILE A 427 3.65 5.89 -22.98
CA ILE A 427 3.23 7.23 -22.54
C ILE A 427 2.83 8.11 -23.73
N ASP A 428 3.64 8.12 -24.80
CA ASP A 428 3.38 8.89 -26.02
C ASP A 428 2.02 8.55 -26.64
N SER A 429 1.63 7.27 -26.63
CA SER A 429 0.38 6.78 -27.22
C SER A 429 -0.89 7.44 -26.66
N HIS A 430 -0.81 8.10 -25.50
CA HIS A 430 -1.93 8.82 -24.92
C HIS A 430 -2.11 10.24 -25.45
N PHE A 431 -1.14 10.77 -26.19
CA PHE A 431 -1.17 12.11 -26.74
C PHE A 431 -1.59 12.12 -28.21
N ASP A 432 -2.47 13.05 -28.56
CA ASP A 432 -2.98 13.23 -29.91
C ASP A 432 -3.23 14.73 -30.16
N GLY A 433 -2.83 15.25 -31.33
CA GLY A 433 -3.05 16.65 -31.70
C GLY A 433 -4.53 17.05 -31.71
N GLU A 434 -5.44 16.11 -31.94
CA GLU A 434 -6.89 16.32 -31.89
C GLU A 434 -7.43 16.60 -30.48
N LYS A 435 -6.70 16.19 -29.43
CA LYS A 435 -7.01 16.53 -28.03
C LYS A 435 -6.67 17.97 -27.67
N GLY A 436 -5.91 18.67 -28.52
CA GLY A 436 -5.62 20.09 -28.42
C GLY A 436 -4.13 20.43 -28.36
N PRO A 437 -3.78 21.73 -28.28
CA PRO A 437 -2.40 22.20 -28.42
C PRO A 437 -1.42 21.61 -27.39
N GLN A 438 -1.83 21.48 -26.13
CA GLN A 438 -0.99 20.90 -25.07
C GLN A 438 -0.65 19.43 -25.35
N SER A 439 -1.65 18.63 -25.77
CA SER A 439 -1.43 17.24 -26.15
C SER A 439 -0.55 17.11 -27.40
N SER A 440 -0.71 18.01 -28.37
CA SER A 440 0.16 18.06 -29.56
C SER A 440 1.62 18.35 -29.19
N GLN A 441 1.84 19.30 -28.28
CA GLN A 441 3.17 19.65 -27.79
C GLN A 441 3.82 18.50 -27.00
N ALA A 442 3.05 17.84 -26.15
CA ALA A 442 3.50 16.65 -25.42
C ALA A 442 3.93 15.54 -26.38
N LYS A 443 3.11 15.25 -27.40
CA LYS A 443 3.44 14.26 -28.43
C LYS A 443 4.76 14.60 -29.14
N MET A 444 4.91 15.84 -29.61
CA MET A 444 6.17 16.26 -30.26
C MET A 444 7.39 16.13 -29.34
N PHE A 445 7.23 16.37 -28.04
CA PHE A 445 8.28 16.18 -27.05
C PHE A 445 8.66 14.70 -26.90
N TYR A 446 7.69 13.80 -26.72
CA TYR A 446 7.95 12.37 -26.57
C TYR A 446 8.46 11.72 -27.87
N ASP A 447 7.90 12.08 -29.03
CA ASP A 447 8.39 11.63 -30.34
C ASP A 447 9.89 11.97 -30.53
N SER A 448 10.29 13.20 -30.16
CA SER A 448 11.70 13.63 -30.20
C SER A 448 12.56 12.88 -29.20
N LEU A 449 12.07 12.68 -27.97
CA LEU A 449 12.79 11.96 -26.92
C LEU A 449 13.03 10.49 -27.30
N ILE A 450 12.00 9.81 -27.82
CA ILE A 450 12.07 8.44 -28.34
C ILE A 450 13.08 8.36 -29.48
N HIS A 451 13.00 9.26 -30.46
CA HIS A 451 13.94 9.30 -31.57
C HIS A 451 15.39 9.45 -31.10
N ASN A 452 15.64 10.33 -30.14
CA ASN A 452 16.98 10.53 -29.58
C ASN A 452 17.46 9.30 -28.81
N ALA A 453 16.59 8.65 -28.03
CA ALA A 453 16.91 7.43 -27.30
C ALA A 453 17.26 6.26 -28.25
N GLU A 454 16.48 6.07 -29.32
CA GLU A 454 16.73 5.03 -30.33
C GLU A 454 18.02 5.24 -31.12
N ASN A 455 18.44 6.50 -31.31
CA ASN A 455 19.65 6.87 -32.04
C ASN A 455 20.84 7.19 -31.12
N ARG A 456 20.73 6.86 -29.83
CA ARG A 456 21.80 7.06 -28.86
C ARG A 456 23.02 6.24 -29.30
N ARG A 457 24.16 6.91 -29.44
CA ARG A 457 25.43 6.24 -29.81
C ARG A 457 25.80 5.22 -28.74
N PRO A 458 26.58 4.17 -29.09
CA PRO A 458 27.11 3.24 -28.10
C PRO A 458 27.78 3.99 -26.96
N PRO A 459 27.83 3.37 -25.78
CA PRO A 459 27.96 4.08 -24.52
C PRO A 459 29.30 4.79 -24.48
N SER A 460 29.26 6.11 -24.33
CA SER A 460 30.41 6.81 -23.79
C SER A 460 30.67 6.24 -22.38
N PRO A 461 31.93 5.93 -22.00
CA PRO A 461 32.26 5.52 -20.63
C PRO A 461 31.87 6.58 -19.58
N TYR A 462 31.54 7.79 -20.04
CA TYR A 462 30.88 8.83 -19.27
C TYR A 462 29.48 9.05 -19.85
N PRO A 463 28.40 8.61 -19.18
CA PRO A 463 27.05 8.85 -19.66
C PRO A 463 26.84 10.35 -19.90
N ASP A 464 26.17 10.71 -21.00
CA ASP A 464 25.74 12.08 -21.20
C ASP A 464 24.66 12.38 -20.14
N LYS A 465 25.12 12.97 -19.03
CA LYS A 465 24.28 13.29 -17.88
C LYS A 465 23.05 14.11 -18.26
N SER A 466 23.08 14.84 -19.38
CA SER A 466 21.96 15.65 -19.85
C SER A 466 20.85 14.80 -20.48
N GLN A 467 21.18 13.82 -21.32
CA GLN A 467 20.18 12.94 -21.95
C GLN A 467 19.53 12.00 -20.94
N ASP A 468 20.31 11.40 -20.04
CA ASP A 468 19.76 10.57 -18.97
C ASP A 468 18.81 11.37 -18.06
N GLN A 469 19.12 12.64 -17.81
CA GLN A 469 18.25 13.51 -17.02
C GLN A 469 16.91 13.75 -17.75
N TYR A 470 16.93 13.96 -19.08
CA TYR A 470 15.69 14.11 -19.84
C TYR A 470 14.83 12.83 -19.82
N LEU A 471 15.44 11.65 -19.98
CA LEU A 471 14.73 10.37 -19.89
C LEU A 471 14.13 10.15 -18.51
N PHE A 472 14.92 10.42 -17.47
CA PHE A 472 14.50 10.34 -16.08
C PHE A 472 13.32 11.30 -15.81
N ASP A 473 13.46 12.58 -16.14
CA ASP A 473 12.45 13.61 -15.91
C ASP A 473 11.15 13.33 -16.67
N ALA A 474 11.23 12.76 -17.88
CA ALA A 474 10.07 12.38 -18.67
C ALA A 474 9.23 11.27 -18.02
N LEU A 475 9.86 10.42 -17.19
CA LEU A 475 9.19 9.37 -16.41
C LEU A 475 8.80 9.85 -14.99
N HIS A 476 9.36 10.98 -14.52
CA HIS A 476 9.21 11.50 -13.15
C HIS A 476 8.41 12.81 -13.05
N THR A 477 7.87 13.30 -14.17
CA THR A 477 7.17 14.57 -14.21
C THR A 477 5.76 14.49 -13.62
N ASN A 478 5.38 15.51 -12.85
CA ASN A 478 4.02 15.70 -12.32
C ASN A 478 3.10 16.47 -13.29
N GLN A 479 3.56 16.72 -14.52
CA GLN A 479 2.79 17.45 -15.52
C GLN A 479 1.75 16.54 -16.20
N MET A 480 0.62 17.14 -16.58
CA MET A 480 -0.49 16.44 -17.24
C MET A 480 -0.89 15.15 -16.49
N ASN A 481 -1.23 14.09 -17.22
CA ASN A 481 -1.59 12.79 -16.66
C ASN A 481 -0.44 11.76 -16.71
N ILE A 482 0.80 12.21 -16.90
CA ILE A 482 1.98 11.34 -17.02
C ILE A 482 2.19 10.44 -15.80
N PRO A 483 2.06 10.92 -14.55
CA PRO A 483 2.21 10.04 -13.38
C PRO A 483 1.29 8.82 -13.41
N GLU A 484 0.12 8.98 -14.02
CA GLU A 484 -0.93 7.98 -14.05
C GLU A 484 -0.75 6.97 -15.20
N TYR A 485 -0.01 7.35 -16.25
CA TYR A 485 0.43 6.43 -17.30
C TYR A 485 1.68 5.67 -16.84
N ALA A 486 2.65 6.35 -16.25
CA ALA A 486 3.88 5.74 -15.76
C ALA A 486 3.60 4.67 -14.70
N ARG A 487 2.73 4.92 -13.71
CA ARG A 487 2.41 3.93 -12.66
C ARG A 487 1.61 2.71 -13.13
N ARG A 488 1.20 2.67 -14.40
CA ARG A 488 0.43 1.57 -14.98
C ARG A 488 1.25 0.67 -15.89
N LEU A 489 2.56 0.86 -15.95
CA LEU A 489 3.43 -0.10 -16.59
C LEU A 489 3.61 -1.33 -15.69
N ILE A 490 3.48 -2.51 -16.29
CA ILE A 490 3.73 -3.81 -15.68
C ILE A 490 4.95 -4.36 -16.41
N VAL A 491 6.09 -4.40 -15.74
CA VAL A 491 7.36 -4.70 -16.42
C VAL A 491 7.91 -6.03 -15.91
N LYS A 492 8.18 -6.94 -16.84
CA LYS A 492 9.01 -8.13 -16.58
C LYS A 492 10.46 -7.71 -16.79
N HIS A 493 11.17 -7.50 -15.69
CA HIS A 493 12.54 -7.00 -15.64
C HIS A 493 13.28 -7.59 -14.45
N ASP A 494 14.60 -7.76 -14.55
CA ASP A 494 15.42 -8.18 -13.42
C ASP A 494 15.42 -7.09 -12.35
N SER A 495 15.06 -7.42 -11.11
CA SER A 495 15.01 -6.39 -10.06
C SER A 495 16.42 -5.91 -9.67
N ASP A 496 16.56 -4.67 -9.19
CA ASP A 496 17.83 -4.11 -8.70
C ASP A 496 18.45 -4.93 -7.55
N TRP A 497 17.64 -5.73 -6.87
CA TRP A 497 18.07 -6.73 -5.89
C TRP A 497 18.82 -7.93 -6.50
N HIS A 498 18.76 -8.11 -7.82
CA HIS A 498 19.51 -9.13 -8.55
C HIS A 498 20.94 -8.62 -8.83
N SER A 499 21.69 -8.26 -7.79
CA SER A 499 23.14 -8.14 -7.95
C SER A 499 23.71 -9.56 -8.03
N THR A 500 24.02 -10.02 -9.24
CA THR A 500 24.99 -11.11 -9.41
C THR A 500 26.33 -10.56 -8.96
N ARG A 501 26.64 -10.74 -7.67
CA ARG A 501 28.05 -10.84 -7.25
C ARG A 501 28.58 -12.12 -7.87
N GLY A 502 29.07 -12.00 -9.10
CA GLY A 502 30.07 -12.90 -9.67
C GLY A 502 31.43 -12.63 -9.04
#